data_AF-A0A286E9H8-F1
#
_entry.id   AF-A0A286E9H8-F1
#
_cell.length_a   1.000
_cell.length_b   1.000
_cell.length_c   1.000
_cell.angle_alpha   90.00
_cell.angle_beta   90.00
_cell.angle_gamma   90.00
#
_symmetry.space_group_name_H-M   'P 1'
#
loop_
_entity.id
_entity.type
_entity.pdbx_description
1 polymer ?
#
loop_
_entity_poly.entity_id
_entity_poly.type
_entity_poly.pdbx_seq_one_letter_code
_entity_poly.pdbx_strand_id
1 'polypeptide(L)'
;MAKQYRKPTNEVTIIYGGRSPAGRDTLNPKDVLPNGMTAKQHCEKLIAERGGKGHFIEKNSELEDVCMLHSCSYFGGCYEAAEYSYHYALCTEIEFTATLNGKATTAKELAALKGGERVIITANQDVAWSANDNKKLEKVAINPTTYSFTMPKVGSFTIKATGKCDPKASKSVTVAVKTTITSPAPKPQFPKDKFIDELYKAMDEFSIKEKNDRAAFLANVEHETMGFKSLSEGQGLKYTFKNWKTINKNTKNWAAQKGMNAESEFNKLSEQDKINIMYRNMIGNNKPNDGWEFRGRGAIQLTGRGNYQGFANYAKRPDIMTNPNLIATDIILAARASAWFWKKGSQASTLALKGDFRKSRLTVNHGRGMEETLNFINRYLSGKGSIPLYR
;
A
#
# COMPACT_ATOMS: atom_id res chain seq x y z
N MET A 1 8.26 -23.31 -3.15
CA MET A 1 9.44 -22.66 -3.77
C MET A 1 9.16 -21.17 -3.81
N ALA A 2 10.16 -20.34 -3.55
CA ALA A 2 9.99 -18.88 -3.58
C ALA A 2 9.63 -18.41 -4.99
N LYS A 3 8.76 -17.41 -5.08
CA LYS A 3 8.28 -16.90 -6.38
C LYS A 3 9.42 -16.25 -7.16
N GLN A 4 9.41 -16.42 -8.49
CA GLN A 4 10.39 -15.83 -9.39
C GLN A 4 9.76 -14.73 -10.25
N TYR A 5 10.59 -13.80 -10.74
CA TYR A 5 10.20 -12.72 -11.64
C TYR A 5 11.38 -12.32 -12.54
N ARG A 6 11.13 -11.66 -13.67
CA ARG A 6 12.20 -11.21 -14.58
C ARG A 6 13.11 -10.18 -13.93
N LYS A 7 14.41 -10.27 -14.20
CA LYS A 7 15.36 -9.21 -13.86
C LYS A 7 14.88 -7.87 -14.45
N PRO A 8 15.05 -6.74 -13.74
CA PRO A 8 14.64 -5.42 -14.23
C PRO A 8 15.30 -4.99 -15.54
N THR A 9 16.48 -5.53 -15.84
CA THR A 9 17.18 -5.28 -17.11
C THR A 9 16.43 -5.88 -18.30
N ASN A 10 15.50 -6.84 -18.07
CA ASN A 10 14.81 -7.62 -19.10
C ASN A 10 15.80 -8.17 -20.14
N GLU A 11 16.96 -8.62 -19.67
CA GLU A 11 17.99 -9.19 -20.54
C GLU A 11 17.58 -10.61 -20.94
N VAL A 12 17.48 -10.84 -22.25
CA VAL A 12 17.28 -12.16 -22.84
C VAL A 12 18.59 -12.93 -22.73
N THR A 13 18.55 -14.09 -22.11
CA THR A 13 19.74 -14.94 -21.89
C THR A 13 19.88 -16.02 -22.96
N ILE A 14 18.76 -16.54 -23.46
CA ILE A 14 18.73 -17.61 -24.46
C ILE A 14 17.55 -17.37 -25.39
N ILE A 15 17.74 -17.63 -26.69
CA ILE A 15 16.66 -17.64 -27.67
C ILE A 15 16.60 -19.04 -28.27
N TYR A 16 15.42 -19.65 -28.30
CA TYR A 16 15.17 -20.85 -29.09
C TYR A 16 14.37 -20.48 -30.32
N GLY A 17 14.94 -20.71 -31.50
CA GLY A 17 14.26 -20.39 -32.76
C GLY A 17 15.13 -20.70 -33.96
N GLY A 18 14.56 -20.58 -35.15
CA GLY A 18 15.13 -21.16 -36.36
C GLY A 18 14.86 -22.67 -36.40
N ARG A 19 14.43 -23.17 -37.56
CA ARG A 19 14.18 -24.60 -37.76
C ARG A 19 15.40 -25.23 -38.43
N SER A 20 16.03 -26.17 -37.72
CA SER A 20 16.92 -27.15 -38.31
C SER A 20 16.20 -28.51 -38.42
N PRO A 21 16.74 -29.48 -39.18
CA PRO A 21 16.19 -30.83 -39.25
C PRO A 21 16.08 -31.54 -37.88
N ALA A 22 16.80 -31.04 -36.85
CA ALA A 22 16.83 -31.61 -35.50
C ALA A 22 15.89 -30.89 -34.49
N GLY A 23 15.21 -29.81 -34.88
CA GLY A 23 14.31 -29.05 -34.00
C GLY A 23 14.54 -27.54 -34.03
N ARG A 24 14.29 -26.86 -32.90
CA ARG A 24 14.61 -25.43 -32.75
C ARG A 24 16.07 -25.26 -32.37
N ASP A 25 16.77 -24.34 -33.02
CA ASP A 25 18.14 -24.02 -32.67
C ASP A 25 18.22 -23.16 -31.42
N THR A 26 19.32 -23.29 -30.67
CA THR A 26 19.64 -22.40 -29.55
C THR A 26 20.52 -21.28 -30.08
N LEU A 27 20.01 -20.05 -30.04
CA LEU A 27 20.64 -18.88 -30.62
C LEU A 27 21.19 -17.97 -29.51
N ASN A 28 22.34 -17.35 -29.78
CA ASN A 28 22.92 -16.35 -28.91
C ASN A 28 22.13 -15.03 -29.03
N PRO A 29 21.60 -14.47 -27.93
CA PRO A 29 20.82 -13.24 -27.97
C PRO A 29 21.52 -12.07 -28.64
N LYS A 30 22.86 -11.95 -28.54
CA LYS A 30 23.61 -10.83 -29.13
C LYS A 30 23.57 -10.83 -30.65
N ASP A 31 23.46 -12.01 -31.27
CA ASP A 31 23.45 -12.16 -32.72
C ASP A 31 22.05 -11.88 -33.29
N VAL A 32 21.01 -12.26 -32.54
CA VAL A 32 19.60 -12.12 -32.93
C VAL A 32 19.03 -10.75 -32.56
N LEU A 33 19.51 -10.16 -31.46
CA LEU A 33 19.05 -8.88 -30.89
C LEU A 33 20.17 -7.84 -30.90
N PRO A 34 20.72 -7.45 -32.07
CA PRO A 34 21.80 -6.49 -32.14
C PRO A 34 21.35 -5.09 -31.68
N ASN A 35 22.31 -4.28 -31.21
CA ASN A 35 22.10 -2.86 -30.87
C ASN A 35 21.00 -2.59 -29.82
N GLY A 36 20.77 -3.52 -28.90
CA GLY A 36 19.75 -3.36 -27.85
C GLY A 36 18.32 -3.56 -28.35
N MET A 37 18.14 -4.20 -29.51
CA MET A 37 16.83 -4.62 -30.00
C MET A 37 16.12 -5.50 -28.96
N THR A 38 14.84 -5.24 -28.73
CA THR A 38 14.03 -6.04 -27.80
C THR A 38 13.48 -7.29 -28.51
N ALA A 39 13.11 -8.31 -27.73
CA ALA A 39 12.43 -9.51 -28.24
C ALA A 39 11.16 -9.17 -29.05
N LYS A 40 10.40 -8.17 -28.58
CA LYS A 40 9.20 -7.69 -29.27
C LYS A 40 9.54 -7.08 -30.64
N GLN A 41 10.53 -6.19 -30.70
CA GLN A 41 10.97 -5.58 -31.96
C GLN A 41 11.49 -6.62 -32.95
N HIS A 42 12.22 -7.62 -32.47
CA HIS A 42 12.67 -8.72 -33.31
C HIS A 42 11.48 -9.54 -33.86
N CYS A 43 10.49 -9.84 -33.02
CA CYS A 43 9.27 -10.51 -33.48
C CYS A 43 8.49 -9.68 -34.51
N GLU A 44 8.32 -8.38 -34.28
CA GLU A 44 7.65 -7.47 -35.21
C GLU A 44 8.36 -7.41 -36.57
N LYS A 45 9.69 -7.42 -36.57
CA LYS A 45 10.50 -7.51 -37.80
C LYS A 45 10.23 -8.82 -38.55
N LEU A 46 10.26 -9.96 -37.86
CA LEU A 46 9.99 -11.28 -38.46
C LEU A 46 8.56 -11.39 -39.00
N ILE A 47 7.58 -10.80 -38.31
CA ILE A 47 6.19 -10.74 -38.78
C ILE A 47 6.13 -9.96 -40.09
N ALA A 48 6.78 -8.79 -40.17
CA ALA A 48 6.82 -7.99 -41.39
C ALA A 48 7.49 -8.72 -42.56
N GLU A 49 8.61 -9.39 -42.32
CA GLU A 49 9.33 -10.18 -43.34
C GLU A 49 8.52 -11.38 -43.86
N ARG A 50 7.60 -11.93 -43.05
CA ARG A 50 6.76 -13.08 -43.41
C ARG A 50 5.34 -12.70 -43.84
N GLY A 51 5.17 -11.50 -44.40
CA GLY A 51 3.89 -11.05 -44.97
C GLY A 51 2.85 -10.64 -43.92
N GLY A 52 3.29 -10.25 -42.72
CA GLY A 52 2.46 -9.58 -41.72
C GLY A 52 1.62 -10.49 -40.82
N LYS A 53 1.79 -11.82 -40.91
CA LYS A 53 0.99 -12.79 -40.13
C LYS A 53 1.77 -13.31 -38.92
N GLY A 54 1.29 -12.98 -37.73
CA GLY A 54 1.83 -13.43 -36.44
C GLY A 54 1.59 -12.41 -35.33
N HIS A 55 2.00 -12.75 -34.11
CA HIS A 55 1.93 -11.85 -32.95
C HIS A 55 2.96 -12.18 -31.87
N PHE A 56 3.26 -11.21 -31.02
CA PHE A 56 4.16 -11.37 -29.88
C PHE A 56 3.36 -11.61 -28.60
N ILE A 57 3.69 -12.68 -27.88
CA ILE A 57 3.14 -13.00 -26.56
C ILE A 57 4.18 -12.59 -25.51
N GLU A 58 3.92 -11.46 -24.87
CA GLU A 58 4.68 -11.02 -23.70
C GLU A 58 4.24 -11.80 -22.47
N LYS A 59 5.21 -12.30 -21.69
CA LYS A 59 5.02 -13.11 -20.49
C LYS A 59 4.18 -14.35 -20.72
N ASN A 60 4.52 -15.11 -21.76
CA ASN A 60 4.01 -16.47 -21.94
C ASN A 60 4.29 -17.33 -20.68
N SER A 61 5.44 -17.09 -20.05
CA SER A 61 5.71 -17.43 -18.66
C SER A 61 6.60 -16.38 -17.99
N GLU A 62 6.85 -16.53 -16.68
CA GLU A 62 7.78 -15.64 -15.95
C GLU A 62 9.15 -15.58 -16.63
N LEU A 63 9.63 -16.69 -17.19
CA LEU A 63 10.92 -16.77 -17.88
C LEU A 63 10.85 -16.52 -19.38
N GLU A 64 9.68 -16.47 -20.02
CA GLU A 64 9.60 -16.61 -21.48
C GLU A 64 8.63 -15.62 -22.14
N ASP A 65 9.09 -15.00 -23.23
CA ASP A 65 8.23 -14.43 -24.27
C ASP A 65 8.24 -15.30 -25.51
N VAL A 66 7.16 -15.28 -26.30
CA VAL A 66 7.03 -16.09 -27.51
C VAL A 66 6.64 -15.24 -28.69
N CYS A 67 7.33 -15.41 -29.82
CA CYS A 67 6.92 -14.91 -31.11
C CYS A 67 6.17 -15.99 -31.88
N MET A 68 4.88 -15.75 -32.09
CA MET A 68 4.04 -16.58 -32.93
C MET A 68 4.16 -16.09 -34.38
N LEU A 69 4.59 -16.96 -35.28
CA LEU A 69 4.68 -16.64 -36.70
C LEU A 69 3.88 -17.65 -37.52
N HIS A 70 3.41 -17.21 -38.67
CA HIS A 70 2.82 -18.11 -39.65
C HIS A 70 3.87 -19.09 -40.19
N SER A 71 3.58 -20.39 -40.09
CA SER A 71 4.44 -21.50 -40.49
C SER A 71 3.63 -22.50 -41.32
N CYS A 72 4.18 -22.92 -42.46
CA CYS A 72 3.60 -23.98 -43.29
C CYS A 72 4.38 -25.28 -43.13
N SER A 73 3.65 -26.40 -43.00
CA SER A 73 4.25 -27.73 -43.00
C SER A 73 4.61 -28.18 -44.42
N TYR A 74 5.56 -29.12 -44.50
CA TYR A 74 5.93 -29.76 -45.77
C TYR A 74 4.74 -30.46 -46.45
N PHE A 75 3.75 -30.88 -45.68
CA PHE A 75 2.53 -31.57 -46.15
C PHE A 75 1.38 -30.59 -46.51
N GLY A 76 1.64 -29.29 -46.60
CA GLY A 76 0.72 -28.32 -47.18
C GLY A 76 -0.26 -27.61 -46.22
N GLY A 77 -0.07 -27.73 -44.90
CA GLY A 77 -0.91 -27.05 -43.90
C GLY A 77 -0.19 -25.88 -43.22
N CYS A 78 -0.79 -24.68 -43.24
CA CYS A 78 -0.23 -23.49 -42.57
C CYS A 78 -0.97 -23.14 -41.28
N TYR A 79 -0.22 -22.83 -40.23
CA TYR A 79 -0.73 -22.49 -38.90
C TYR A 79 0.19 -21.47 -38.21
N GLU A 80 -0.31 -20.81 -37.16
CA GLU A 80 0.55 -20.01 -36.30
C GLU A 80 1.28 -20.90 -35.30
N ALA A 81 2.59 -20.73 -35.20
CA ALA A 81 3.45 -21.54 -34.33
C ALA A 81 4.41 -20.65 -33.54
N ALA A 82 4.78 -21.12 -32.34
CA ALA A 82 5.84 -20.55 -31.53
C ALA A 82 7.19 -20.81 -32.21
N GLU A 83 7.61 -19.90 -33.09
CA GLU A 83 8.83 -20.04 -33.89
C GLU A 83 10.06 -19.51 -33.15
N TYR A 84 9.88 -18.51 -32.29
CA TYR A 84 10.94 -18.00 -31.43
C TYR A 84 10.45 -17.88 -29.98
N SER A 85 11.22 -18.43 -29.06
CA SER A 85 11.04 -18.30 -27.61
C SER A 85 12.22 -17.53 -27.03
N TYR A 86 11.96 -16.46 -26.29
CA TYR A 86 12.97 -15.61 -25.66
C TYR A 86 12.95 -15.85 -24.16
N HIS A 87 14.04 -16.41 -23.64
CA HIS A 87 14.17 -16.71 -22.22
C HIS A 87 14.95 -15.61 -21.51
N TYR A 88 14.45 -15.22 -20.34
CA TYR A 88 15.00 -14.13 -19.54
C TYR A 88 15.68 -14.64 -18.29
N ALA A 89 16.68 -13.88 -17.84
CA ALA A 89 17.21 -14.06 -16.50
C ALA A 89 16.13 -13.73 -15.45
N LEU A 90 15.98 -14.61 -14.46
CA LEU A 90 15.06 -14.45 -13.36
C LEU A 90 15.76 -13.99 -12.06
N CYS A 91 15.03 -13.25 -11.25
CA CYS A 91 15.28 -13.03 -9.84
C CYS A 91 14.29 -13.84 -9.00
N THR A 92 14.69 -14.17 -7.78
CA THR A 92 13.81 -14.77 -6.78
C THR A 92 13.28 -13.67 -5.86
N GLU A 93 12.00 -13.71 -5.49
CA GLU A 93 11.45 -12.81 -4.48
C GLU A 93 12.11 -13.07 -3.11
N ILE A 94 12.40 -12.00 -2.38
CA ILE A 94 13.00 -12.11 -1.05
C ILE A 94 11.93 -12.63 -0.08
N GLU A 95 12.23 -13.71 0.61
CA GLU A 95 11.41 -14.26 1.68
C GLU A 95 12.21 -14.31 2.97
N PHE A 96 11.53 -14.02 4.09
CA PHE A 96 12.15 -14.06 5.40
C PHE A 96 11.58 -15.21 6.20
N THR A 97 12.48 -15.93 6.85
CA THR A 97 12.17 -16.72 8.03
C THR A 97 12.89 -16.09 9.22
N ALA A 98 12.43 -16.39 10.42
CA ALA A 98 13.10 -15.90 11.61
C ALA A 98 13.06 -16.94 12.73
N THR A 99 14.09 -16.89 13.57
CA THR A 99 14.09 -17.60 14.85
C THR A 99 14.31 -16.65 16.01
N LEU A 100 13.68 -17.00 17.13
CA LEU A 100 13.82 -16.36 18.42
C LEU A 100 14.38 -17.38 19.41
N ASN A 101 15.58 -17.15 19.93
CA ASN A 101 16.30 -18.09 20.80
C ASN A 101 16.33 -19.52 20.22
N GLY A 102 16.51 -19.64 18.89
CA GLY A 102 16.56 -20.91 18.18
C GLY A 102 15.21 -21.54 17.81
N LYS A 103 14.08 -20.93 18.17
CA LYS A 103 12.74 -21.41 17.78
C LYS A 103 12.16 -20.59 16.64
N ALA A 104 11.48 -21.24 15.69
CA ALA A 104 10.79 -20.54 14.61
C ALA A 104 9.78 -19.52 15.16
N THR A 105 9.70 -18.36 14.52
CA THR A 105 8.84 -17.26 14.98
C THR A 105 8.17 -16.53 13.82
N THR A 106 7.15 -15.73 14.14
CA THR A 106 6.35 -14.96 13.19
C THR A 106 6.71 -13.46 13.23
N ALA A 107 6.35 -12.72 12.17
CA ALA A 107 6.50 -11.26 12.15
C ALA A 107 5.76 -10.56 13.31
N LYS A 108 4.65 -11.14 13.78
CA LYS A 108 3.88 -10.62 14.91
C LYS A 108 4.66 -10.74 16.23
N GLU A 109 5.35 -11.85 16.43
CA GLU A 109 6.17 -12.10 17.63
C GLU A 109 7.44 -11.26 17.61
N LEU A 110 8.07 -11.09 16.45
CA LEU A 110 9.21 -10.17 16.27
C LEU A 110 8.85 -8.72 16.61
N ALA A 111 7.61 -8.29 16.38
CA ALA A 111 7.12 -6.98 16.78
C ALA A 111 6.76 -6.87 18.28
N ALA A 112 7.00 -7.91 19.07
CA ALA A 112 6.54 -8.01 20.46
C ALA A 112 7.49 -8.78 21.39
N LEU A 113 8.80 -8.55 21.28
CA LEU A 113 9.87 -9.17 22.07
C LEU A 113 9.92 -8.66 23.51
N LYS A 114 10.67 -9.31 24.41
CA LYS A 114 10.84 -8.89 25.82
C LYS A 114 12.18 -8.19 26.08
N GLY A 115 13.10 -8.23 25.13
CA GLY A 115 14.47 -7.78 25.30
C GLY A 115 15.38 -8.90 25.80
N GLY A 116 16.61 -8.93 25.32
CA GLY A 116 17.61 -9.96 25.60
C GLY A 116 17.50 -11.21 24.72
N GLU A 117 16.44 -11.36 23.92
CA GLU A 117 16.34 -12.50 23.02
C GLU A 117 17.33 -12.42 21.86
N ARG A 118 17.85 -13.58 21.46
CA ARG A 118 18.64 -13.75 20.25
C ARG A 118 17.69 -13.88 19.06
N VAL A 119 17.72 -12.89 18.16
CA VAL A 119 16.95 -12.87 16.93
C VAL A 119 17.88 -13.24 15.76
N ILE A 120 17.42 -14.14 14.90
CA ILE A 120 18.08 -14.46 13.64
C ILE A 120 17.04 -14.32 12.54
N ILE A 121 17.26 -13.38 11.62
CA ILE A 121 16.45 -13.22 10.41
C ILE A 121 17.23 -13.86 9.26
N THR A 122 16.58 -14.74 8.52
CA THR A 122 17.17 -15.45 7.39
C THR A 122 16.42 -15.10 6.11
N ALA A 123 17.16 -14.69 5.09
CA ALA A 123 16.66 -14.54 3.74
C ALA A 123 16.83 -15.85 2.97
N ASN A 124 15.90 -16.13 2.06
CA ASN A 124 15.97 -17.27 1.13
C ASN A 124 17.07 -17.16 0.05
N GLN A 125 17.82 -16.06 0.04
CA GLN A 125 18.85 -15.75 -0.96
C GLN A 125 19.86 -14.76 -0.39
N ASP A 126 20.97 -14.56 -1.11
CA ASP A 126 21.98 -13.55 -0.82
C ASP A 126 21.42 -12.12 -0.93
N VAL A 127 21.61 -11.32 0.11
CA VAL A 127 21.10 -9.95 0.20
C VAL A 127 22.14 -9.00 0.79
N ALA A 128 21.95 -7.70 0.54
CA ALA A 128 22.62 -6.63 1.26
C ALA A 128 21.74 -6.20 2.45
N TRP A 129 22.26 -6.36 3.65
CA TRP A 129 21.55 -6.02 4.89
C TRP A 129 21.78 -4.57 5.31
N SER A 130 20.74 -3.97 5.89
CA SER A 130 20.81 -2.66 6.53
C SER A 130 19.83 -2.57 7.69
N ALA A 131 20.10 -1.71 8.66
CA ALA A 131 19.19 -1.41 9.77
C ALA A 131 19.19 0.09 10.05
N ASN A 132 18.06 0.62 10.54
CA ASN A 132 17.86 2.04 10.79
C ASN A 132 18.78 2.62 11.89
N ASP A 133 19.21 1.82 12.87
CA ASP A 133 20.21 2.21 13.88
C ASP A 133 20.90 0.96 14.46
N ASN A 134 21.87 0.41 13.71
CA ASN A 134 22.53 -0.85 14.06
C ASN A 134 23.44 -0.77 15.30
N LYS A 135 23.87 0.42 15.72
CA LYS A 135 24.79 0.63 16.85
C LYS A 135 24.17 0.29 18.21
N LYS A 136 22.83 0.22 18.27
CA LYS A 136 22.07 -0.13 19.48
C LYS A 136 21.74 -1.62 19.59
N LEU A 137 21.92 -2.39 18.51
CA LEU A 137 21.73 -3.83 18.54
C LEU A 137 22.97 -4.50 19.15
N GLU A 138 22.76 -5.46 20.03
CA GLU A 138 23.85 -6.14 20.74
C GLU A 138 24.28 -7.40 19.98
N LYS A 139 25.56 -7.78 20.07
CA LYS A 139 26.09 -9.04 19.48
C LYS A 139 25.69 -9.25 18.01
N VAL A 140 25.78 -8.20 17.21
CA VAL A 140 25.39 -8.24 15.79
C VAL A 140 26.37 -9.11 15.01
N ALA A 141 25.85 -10.07 14.23
CA ALA A 141 26.61 -10.84 13.25
C ALA A 141 25.79 -10.93 11.97
N ILE A 142 26.44 -10.56 10.85
CA ILE A 142 25.81 -10.43 9.53
C ILE A 142 26.57 -11.30 8.55
N ASN A 143 25.84 -12.05 7.73
CA ASN A 143 26.39 -12.72 6.56
C ASN A 143 25.38 -12.58 5.38
N PRO A 144 25.68 -13.08 4.18
CA PRO A 144 24.86 -12.82 3.00
C PRO A 144 23.39 -13.26 3.10
N THR A 145 23.06 -14.25 3.93
CA THR A 145 21.70 -14.79 4.06
C THR A 145 21.10 -14.60 5.44
N THR A 146 21.87 -14.20 6.44
CA THR A 146 21.38 -14.04 7.81
C THR A 146 21.83 -12.73 8.46
N TYR A 147 20.90 -12.16 9.23
CA TYR A 147 21.13 -11.02 10.10
C TYR A 147 20.76 -11.40 11.52
N SER A 148 21.75 -11.46 12.41
CA SER A 148 21.57 -11.96 13.76
C SER A 148 22.03 -10.93 14.80
N PHE A 149 21.23 -10.74 15.84
CA PHE A 149 21.49 -9.77 16.90
C PHE A 149 20.77 -10.20 18.18
N THR A 150 21.25 -9.71 19.31
CA THR A 150 20.54 -9.76 20.58
C THR A 150 19.75 -8.47 20.72
N MET A 151 18.45 -8.61 20.98
CA MET A 151 17.56 -7.48 21.12
C MET A 151 17.91 -6.71 22.41
N PRO A 152 18.15 -5.38 22.36
CA PRO A 152 18.31 -4.59 23.58
C PRO A 152 17.04 -4.61 24.42
N LYS A 153 17.12 -4.18 25.69
CA LYS A 153 15.95 -4.17 26.61
C LYS A 153 14.83 -3.22 26.19
N VAL A 154 15.10 -2.28 25.28
CA VAL A 154 14.13 -1.31 24.76
C VAL A 154 14.44 -0.98 23.29
N GLY A 155 13.43 -0.58 22.54
CA GLY A 155 13.59 -0.04 21.18
C GLY A 155 12.84 -0.82 20.11
N SER A 156 12.82 -0.23 18.92
CA SER A 156 12.22 -0.76 17.70
C SER A 156 13.17 -0.52 16.53
N PHE A 157 13.45 -1.57 15.77
CA PHE A 157 14.43 -1.57 14.70
C PHE A 157 13.83 -2.18 13.45
N THR A 158 14.13 -1.58 12.30
CA THR A 158 13.73 -2.12 11.01
C THR A 158 14.97 -2.69 10.32
N ILE A 159 14.94 -4.01 10.10
CA ILE A 159 15.98 -4.72 9.37
C ILE A 159 15.53 -4.86 7.93
N LYS A 160 16.32 -4.34 7.00
CA LYS A 160 16.04 -4.34 5.57
C LYS A 160 17.05 -5.20 4.83
N ALA A 161 16.55 -6.11 4.00
CA ALA A 161 17.30 -6.85 3.00
C ALA A 161 17.06 -6.24 1.62
N THR A 162 18.13 -6.00 0.87
CA THR A 162 18.08 -5.55 -0.52
C THR A 162 18.64 -6.64 -1.42
N GLY A 163 17.93 -6.97 -2.50
CA GLY A 163 18.33 -8.05 -3.40
C GLY A 163 19.58 -7.68 -4.20
N LYS A 164 20.49 -8.65 -4.38
CA LYS A 164 21.63 -8.48 -5.31
C LYS A 164 21.19 -8.51 -6.78
N CYS A 165 20.16 -9.32 -7.08
CA CYS A 165 19.63 -9.51 -8.43
C CYS A 165 18.86 -8.28 -8.94
N ASP A 166 18.07 -7.66 -8.07
CA ASP A 166 17.38 -6.38 -8.29
C ASP A 166 17.62 -5.46 -7.07
N PRO A 167 18.51 -4.45 -7.19
CA PRO A 167 18.78 -3.52 -6.11
C PRO A 167 17.58 -2.65 -5.68
N LYS A 168 16.52 -2.57 -6.49
CA LYS A 168 15.26 -1.89 -6.13
C LYS A 168 14.34 -2.81 -5.33
N ALA A 169 14.46 -4.13 -5.51
CA ALA A 169 13.73 -5.11 -4.72
C ALA A 169 14.30 -5.16 -3.29
N SER A 170 13.45 -4.84 -2.31
CA SER A 170 13.83 -4.94 -0.91
C SER A 170 12.67 -5.44 -0.06
N LYS A 171 13.03 -6.09 1.06
CA LYS A 171 12.08 -6.56 2.06
C LYS A 171 12.55 -6.11 3.43
N SER A 172 11.62 -5.74 4.29
CA SER A 172 11.94 -5.27 5.63
C SER A 172 11.11 -5.99 6.67
N VAL A 173 11.69 -6.17 7.86
CA VAL A 173 11.00 -6.68 9.04
C VAL A 173 11.29 -5.75 10.21
N THR A 174 10.24 -5.44 10.97
CA THR A 174 10.38 -4.64 12.19
C THR A 174 10.46 -5.59 13.38
N VAL A 175 11.48 -5.38 14.21
CA VAL A 175 11.64 -6.02 15.50
C VAL A 175 11.45 -4.98 16.59
N ALA A 176 10.71 -5.31 17.65
CA ALA A 176 10.43 -4.36 18.72
C ALA A 176 10.31 -5.06 20.06
N VAL A 177 10.85 -4.44 21.12
CA VAL A 177 10.56 -4.87 22.48
C VAL A 177 9.16 -4.37 22.84
N LYS A 178 8.27 -5.32 23.13
CA LYS A 178 7.06 -5.10 23.88
C LYS A 178 7.44 -4.58 25.25
N THR A 179 7.36 -3.27 25.43
CA THR A 179 7.42 -2.65 26.75
C THR A 179 6.27 -3.16 27.60
N THR A 180 6.50 -4.20 28.39
CA THR A 180 5.71 -4.51 29.59
C THR A 180 6.06 -3.47 30.63
N ILE A 181 5.31 -2.38 30.63
CA ILE A 181 5.24 -1.50 31.79
C ILE A 181 4.59 -2.34 32.88
N THR A 182 5.36 -2.71 33.91
CA THR A 182 4.85 -3.26 35.16
C THR A 182 3.92 -2.22 35.78
N SER A 183 2.65 -2.61 35.97
CA SER A 183 1.45 -1.74 36.07
C SER A 183 1.13 -1.01 34.77
N PRO A 184 -0.13 -0.93 34.32
CA PRO A 184 -0.46 -0.15 33.14
C PRO A 184 -0.08 1.29 33.49
N ALA A 185 0.98 1.83 32.87
CA ALA A 185 0.91 3.24 32.55
C ALA A 185 -0.43 3.42 31.84
N PRO A 186 -1.23 4.42 32.22
CA PRO A 186 -2.47 4.69 31.49
C PRO A 186 -2.13 4.66 30.01
N LYS A 187 -2.89 3.91 29.19
CA LYS A 187 -2.78 3.96 27.71
C LYS A 187 -2.42 5.40 27.38
N PRO A 188 -1.27 5.71 26.74
CA PRO A 188 -0.79 7.08 26.62
C PRO A 188 -1.99 7.91 26.21
N GLN A 189 -2.50 8.68 27.17
CA GLN A 189 -3.82 9.23 27.05
C GLN A 189 -3.72 10.11 25.83
N PHE A 190 -4.60 9.89 24.85
CA PHE A 190 -4.60 10.68 23.64
C PHE A 190 -4.40 12.15 24.06
N PRO A 191 -3.33 12.83 23.61
CA PRO A 191 -2.89 14.07 24.22
C PRO A 191 -3.83 15.18 23.79
N LYS A 192 -5.04 15.16 24.37
CA LYS A 192 -6.22 15.85 23.90
C LYS A 192 -5.94 17.34 23.78
N ASP A 193 -5.39 17.94 24.83
CA ASP A 193 -5.12 19.38 24.86
C ASP A 193 -4.09 19.76 23.80
N LYS A 194 -3.00 18.99 23.67
CA LYS A 194 -2.00 19.23 22.62
C LYS A 194 -2.59 19.03 21.22
N PHE A 195 -3.45 18.04 21.01
CA PHE A 195 -4.11 17.85 19.73
C PHE A 195 -5.07 19.01 19.42
N ILE A 196 -5.81 19.50 20.41
CA ILE A 196 -6.68 20.68 20.29
C ILE A 196 -5.85 21.92 19.94
N ASP A 197 -4.70 22.13 20.59
CA ASP A 197 -3.76 23.21 20.27
C ASP A 197 -3.34 23.16 18.80
N GLU A 198 -2.91 21.99 18.32
CA GLU A 198 -2.52 21.80 16.92
C GLU A 198 -3.70 21.94 15.96
N LEU A 199 -4.92 21.61 16.38
CA LEU A 199 -6.12 21.78 15.59
C LEU A 199 -6.44 23.26 15.36
N TYR A 200 -6.34 24.11 16.40
CA TYR A 200 -6.50 25.56 16.23
C TYR A 200 -5.41 26.15 15.34
N LYS A 201 -4.14 25.76 15.53
CA LYS A 201 -3.05 26.19 14.64
C LYS A 201 -3.32 25.81 13.19
N ALA A 202 -3.85 24.61 12.95
CA ALA A 202 -4.24 24.17 11.61
C ALA A 202 -5.44 24.98 11.09
N MET A 203 -6.43 25.30 11.92
CA MET A 203 -7.53 26.19 11.51
C MET A 203 -7.02 27.57 11.08
N ASP A 204 -6.04 28.12 11.80
CA ASP A 204 -5.41 29.40 11.45
C ASP A 204 -4.60 29.29 10.15
N GLU A 205 -3.75 28.25 10.01
CA GLU A 205 -2.97 27.96 8.81
C GLU A 205 -3.86 27.90 7.56
N PHE A 206 -5.05 27.30 7.68
CA PHE A 206 -5.97 27.07 6.57
C PHE A 206 -7.11 28.10 6.49
N SER A 207 -7.09 29.15 7.31
CA SER A 207 -8.11 30.20 7.34
C SER A 207 -9.55 29.67 7.52
N ILE A 208 -9.72 28.73 8.46
CA ILE A 208 -11.04 28.25 8.93
C ILE A 208 -11.51 29.23 10.02
N LYS A 209 -12.04 30.39 9.60
CA LYS A 209 -12.34 31.52 10.50
C LYS A 209 -13.83 31.73 10.76
N GLU A 210 -14.66 31.53 9.75
CA GLU A 210 -16.09 31.81 9.82
C GLU A 210 -16.82 30.88 10.78
N LYS A 211 -17.84 31.40 11.48
CA LYS A 211 -18.59 30.69 12.53
C LYS A 211 -19.07 29.30 12.07
N ASN A 212 -19.71 29.24 10.90
CA ASN A 212 -20.25 28.01 10.36
C ASN A 212 -19.15 27.04 9.89
N ASP A 213 -18.06 27.57 9.33
CA ASP A 213 -16.91 26.78 8.87
C ASP A 213 -16.21 26.10 10.05
N ARG A 214 -15.93 26.87 11.11
CA ARG A 214 -15.34 26.36 12.36
C ARG A 214 -16.24 25.34 13.04
N ALA A 215 -17.53 25.63 13.18
CA ALA A 215 -18.47 24.75 13.86
C ALA A 215 -18.59 23.41 13.13
N ALA A 216 -18.71 23.43 11.81
CA ALA A 216 -18.78 22.23 10.99
C ALA A 216 -17.46 21.44 10.99
N PHE A 217 -16.32 22.11 10.91
CA PHE A 217 -15.01 21.47 10.98
C PHE A 217 -14.79 20.77 12.32
N LEU A 218 -14.94 21.50 13.43
CA LEU A 218 -14.74 20.97 14.79
C LEU A 218 -15.72 19.84 15.11
N ALA A 219 -16.98 19.94 14.67
CA ALA A 219 -17.96 18.88 14.87
C ALA A 219 -17.60 17.58 14.11
N ASN A 220 -17.10 17.69 12.88
CA ASN A 220 -16.63 16.52 12.15
C ASN A 220 -15.43 15.88 12.85
N VAL A 221 -14.46 16.69 13.27
CA VAL A 221 -13.28 16.20 14.01
C VAL A 221 -13.70 15.57 15.34
N GLU A 222 -14.59 16.20 16.09
CA GLU A 222 -15.11 15.66 17.36
C GLU A 222 -15.78 14.29 17.15
N HIS A 223 -16.61 14.18 16.12
CA HIS A 223 -17.29 12.92 15.80
C HIS A 223 -16.30 11.80 15.46
N GLU A 224 -15.39 12.04 14.52
CA GLU A 224 -14.41 11.04 14.02
C GLU A 224 -13.31 10.68 15.03
N THR A 225 -13.23 11.41 16.14
CA THR A 225 -12.24 11.17 17.21
C THR A 225 -12.89 10.68 18.50
N MET A 226 -14.19 10.35 18.47
CA MET A 226 -14.99 9.99 19.64
C MET A 226 -14.89 11.02 20.78
N GLY A 227 -14.96 12.30 20.45
CA GLY A 227 -14.82 13.40 21.41
C GLY A 227 -13.37 13.75 21.76
N PHE A 228 -12.48 13.77 20.76
CA PHE A 228 -11.05 14.05 20.92
C PHE A 228 -10.36 13.05 21.85
N LYS A 229 -10.67 11.75 21.70
CA LYS A 229 -10.11 10.67 22.51
C LYS A 229 -9.20 9.73 21.72
N SER A 230 -9.22 9.80 20.39
CA SER A 230 -8.49 8.89 19.51
C SER A 230 -8.33 9.49 18.10
N LEU A 231 -7.21 9.22 17.44
CA LEU A 231 -7.05 9.40 15.97
C LEU A 231 -7.22 8.10 15.20
N SER A 232 -7.36 7.00 15.93
CA SER A 232 -7.64 5.69 15.39
C SER A 232 -9.12 5.39 15.60
N GLU A 233 -9.93 5.72 14.61
CA GLU A 233 -11.19 5.02 14.38
C GLU A 233 -11.07 4.24 13.07
N GLY A 234 -11.25 2.91 13.14
CA GLY A 234 -11.40 2.07 11.96
C GLY A 234 -10.35 0.97 11.73
N GLN A 235 -9.38 0.75 12.63
CA GLN A 235 -8.61 -0.51 12.57
C GLN A 235 -9.51 -1.67 13.01
N GLY A 236 -10.15 -2.33 12.04
CA GLY A 236 -10.95 -3.53 12.26
C GLY A 236 -12.44 -3.39 11.97
N LEU A 237 -12.84 -2.59 10.96
CA LEU A 237 -14.20 -2.69 10.41
C LEU A 237 -14.40 -4.09 9.83
N LYS A 238 -14.98 -4.99 10.62
CA LYS A 238 -15.39 -6.31 10.15
C LYS A 238 -16.67 -6.14 9.36
N TYR A 239 -16.57 -6.34 8.06
CA TYR A 239 -17.73 -6.28 7.19
C TYR A 239 -18.44 -7.63 7.15
N THR A 240 -19.77 -7.61 7.24
CA THR A 240 -20.61 -8.73 6.79
C THR A 240 -20.88 -8.57 5.29
N PHE A 241 -21.11 -9.67 4.57
CA PHE A 241 -21.42 -9.60 3.14
C PHE A 241 -22.64 -8.71 2.88
N LYS A 242 -23.69 -8.84 3.71
CA LYS A 242 -24.93 -8.05 3.63
C LYS A 242 -24.67 -6.55 3.62
N ASN A 243 -23.81 -6.06 4.50
CA ASN A 243 -23.52 -4.63 4.62
C ASN A 243 -22.45 -4.18 3.61
N TRP A 244 -21.49 -5.05 3.30
CA TRP A 244 -20.38 -4.71 2.40
C TRP A 244 -20.86 -4.47 0.96
N LYS A 245 -21.74 -5.35 0.46
CA LYS A 245 -22.23 -5.29 -0.93
C LYS A 245 -23.05 -4.04 -1.27
N THR A 246 -23.45 -3.25 -0.27
CA THR A 246 -24.28 -2.05 -0.47
C THR A 246 -23.49 -0.74 -0.36
N ILE A 247 -22.24 -0.78 0.10
CA ILE A 247 -21.44 0.42 0.45
C ILE A 247 -21.29 1.38 -0.73
N ASN A 248 -20.81 0.89 -1.88
CA ASN A 248 -20.57 1.75 -3.03
C ASN A 248 -20.66 0.97 -4.35
N LYS A 249 -20.46 1.67 -5.48
CA LYS A 249 -20.52 1.08 -6.82
C LYS A 249 -19.56 -0.10 -6.99
N ASN A 250 -18.36 -0.03 -6.40
CA ASN A 250 -17.36 -1.09 -6.54
C ASN A 250 -17.81 -2.38 -5.84
N THR A 251 -18.30 -2.30 -4.60
CA THR A 251 -18.76 -3.48 -3.87
C THR A 251 -20.05 -4.06 -4.46
N LYS A 252 -20.94 -3.20 -4.96
CA LYS A 252 -22.15 -3.61 -5.71
C LYS A 252 -21.79 -4.36 -7.00
N ASN A 253 -20.89 -3.79 -7.80
CA ASN A 253 -20.44 -4.40 -9.05
C ASN A 253 -19.71 -5.72 -8.81
N TRP A 254 -18.86 -5.79 -7.80
CA TRP A 254 -18.17 -7.02 -7.43
C TRP A 254 -19.18 -8.11 -7.05
N ALA A 255 -20.18 -7.79 -6.23
CA ALA A 255 -21.21 -8.75 -5.84
C ALA A 255 -22.05 -9.22 -7.04
N ALA A 256 -22.40 -8.30 -7.95
CA ALA A 256 -23.11 -8.64 -9.19
C ALA A 256 -22.29 -9.57 -10.10
N GLN A 257 -20.99 -9.31 -10.26
CA GLN A 257 -20.09 -10.14 -11.07
C GLN A 257 -19.94 -11.57 -10.52
N LYS A 258 -20.01 -11.75 -9.19
CA LYS A 258 -19.91 -13.06 -8.55
C LYS A 258 -21.24 -13.84 -8.49
N GLY A 259 -22.36 -13.17 -8.76
CA GLY A 259 -23.69 -13.78 -8.81
C GLY A 259 -24.02 -14.56 -7.53
N MET A 260 -24.55 -15.78 -7.68
CA MET A 260 -24.97 -16.63 -6.56
C MET A 260 -23.81 -17.00 -5.61
N ASN A 261 -22.56 -16.96 -6.08
CA ASN A 261 -21.37 -17.32 -5.29
C ASN A 261 -20.80 -16.14 -4.47
N ALA A 262 -21.38 -14.94 -4.58
CA ALA A 262 -20.80 -13.72 -4.02
C ALA A 262 -20.53 -13.78 -2.51
N GLU A 263 -21.42 -14.41 -1.73
CA GLU A 263 -21.24 -14.53 -0.27
C GLU A 263 -20.12 -15.50 0.10
N SER A 264 -20.05 -16.66 -0.57
CA SER A 264 -18.98 -17.64 -0.41
C SER A 264 -17.62 -17.03 -0.77
N GLU A 265 -17.55 -16.33 -1.89
CA GLU A 265 -16.34 -15.62 -2.33
C GLU A 265 -15.95 -14.49 -1.37
N PHE A 266 -16.92 -13.76 -0.82
CA PHE A 266 -16.67 -12.69 0.14
C PHE A 266 -16.02 -13.22 1.42
N ASN A 267 -16.45 -14.38 1.89
CA ASN A 267 -15.92 -15.00 3.10
C ASN A 267 -14.46 -15.48 2.94
N LYS A 268 -13.98 -15.65 1.70
CA LYS A 268 -12.58 -15.97 1.40
C LYS A 268 -11.68 -14.74 1.36
N LEU A 269 -12.24 -13.53 1.21
CA LEU A 269 -11.47 -12.30 1.11
C LEU A 269 -10.83 -11.92 2.45
N SER A 270 -9.57 -11.52 2.41
CA SER A 270 -8.95 -10.83 3.55
C SER A 270 -9.60 -9.46 3.77
N GLU A 271 -9.46 -8.89 4.96
CA GLU A 271 -9.94 -7.51 5.22
C GLU A 271 -9.24 -6.48 4.30
N GLN A 272 -7.97 -6.72 3.98
CA GLN A 272 -7.23 -5.92 3.02
C GLN A 272 -7.87 -5.96 1.63
N ASP A 273 -8.24 -7.15 1.14
CA ASP A 273 -8.88 -7.29 -0.18
C ASP A 273 -10.25 -6.63 -0.23
N LYS A 274 -11.05 -6.76 0.85
CA LYS A 274 -12.35 -6.09 0.97
C LYS A 274 -12.21 -4.57 0.83
N ILE A 275 -11.20 -3.99 1.46
CA ILE A 275 -10.93 -2.54 1.40
C ILE A 275 -10.34 -2.13 0.05
N ASN A 276 -9.43 -2.93 -0.51
CA ASN A 276 -8.86 -2.71 -1.85
C ASN A 276 -9.94 -2.70 -2.94
N ILE A 277 -10.90 -3.62 -2.88
CA ILE A 277 -12.03 -3.64 -3.80
C ILE A 277 -12.91 -2.40 -3.59
N MET A 278 -13.25 -2.09 -2.34
CA MET A 278 -14.12 -0.97 -2.00
C MET A 278 -13.58 0.37 -2.56
N TYR A 279 -12.28 0.62 -2.45
CA TYR A 279 -11.66 1.89 -2.88
C TYR A 279 -10.92 1.83 -4.23
N ARG A 280 -11.10 0.75 -5.01
CA ARG A 280 -10.46 0.61 -6.33
C ARG A 280 -10.81 1.79 -7.23
N ASN A 281 -9.81 2.39 -7.88
CA ASN A 281 -9.95 3.50 -8.83
C ASN A 281 -10.68 4.74 -8.27
N MET A 282 -10.76 4.88 -6.95
CA MET A 282 -11.35 6.04 -6.28
C MET A 282 -10.24 6.96 -5.75
N ILE A 283 -10.46 8.28 -5.82
CA ILE A 283 -9.62 9.27 -5.12
C ILE A 283 -8.13 9.11 -5.46
N GLY A 284 -7.82 8.90 -6.75
CA GLY A 284 -6.46 8.72 -7.24
C GLY A 284 -5.81 7.37 -6.95
N ASN A 285 -6.52 6.40 -6.35
CA ASN A 285 -6.03 5.03 -6.21
C ASN A 285 -5.88 4.40 -7.60
N ASN A 286 -4.69 3.89 -7.92
CA ASN A 286 -4.37 3.30 -9.21
C ASN A 286 -3.48 2.05 -9.13
N LYS A 287 -3.03 1.66 -7.94
CA LYS A 287 -2.31 0.39 -7.71
C LYS A 287 -3.18 -0.62 -6.93
N PRO A 288 -2.89 -1.93 -7.04
CA PRO A 288 -3.72 -2.98 -6.46
C PRO A 288 -3.99 -2.85 -4.96
N ASN A 289 -3.03 -2.32 -4.18
CA ASN A 289 -3.10 -2.22 -2.72
C ASN A 289 -3.45 -0.82 -2.20
N ASP A 290 -3.76 0.13 -3.09
CA ASP A 290 -3.95 1.53 -2.70
C ASP A 290 -5.11 1.74 -1.75
N GLY A 291 -6.19 0.95 -1.92
CA GLY A 291 -7.35 1.05 -1.06
C GLY A 291 -7.00 0.80 0.40
N TRP A 292 -6.19 -0.22 0.66
CA TRP A 292 -5.70 -0.53 2.00
C TRP A 292 -4.59 0.42 2.43
N GLU A 293 -3.58 0.67 1.58
CA GLU A 293 -2.43 1.51 1.92
C GLU A 293 -2.87 2.93 2.30
N PHE A 294 -3.78 3.53 1.53
CA PHE A 294 -4.32 4.89 1.71
C PHE A 294 -5.76 4.90 2.23
N ARG A 295 -6.14 3.90 3.03
CA ARG A 295 -7.42 3.90 3.76
C ARG A 295 -7.54 5.10 4.72
N GLY A 296 -8.77 5.39 5.15
CA GLY A 296 -9.08 6.47 6.09
C GLY A 296 -8.21 6.44 7.35
N ARG A 297 -7.59 7.59 7.69
CA ARG A 297 -6.80 7.80 8.91
C ARG A 297 -6.92 9.23 9.43
N GLY A 298 -6.56 9.39 10.70
CA GLY A 298 -6.48 10.70 11.35
C GLY A 298 -7.86 11.27 11.65
N ALA A 299 -7.89 12.54 12.05
CA ALA A 299 -9.05 13.15 12.69
C ALA A 299 -10.22 13.47 11.74
N ILE A 300 -10.02 13.37 10.42
CA ILE A 300 -11.07 13.59 9.41
C ILE A 300 -11.24 12.42 8.44
N GLN A 301 -10.59 11.28 8.73
CA GLN A 301 -10.54 10.12 7.83
C GLN A 301 -9.97 10.44 6.43
N LEU A 302 -8.75 11.02 6.37
CA LEU A 302 -8.05 11.25 5.11
C LEU A 302 -7.92 9.94 4.33
N THR A 303 -8.51 9.87 3.13
CA THR A 303 -8.67 8.64 2.34
C THR A 303 -8.26 8.85 0.89
N GLY A 304 -7.58 7.85 0.31
CA GLY A 304 -7.23 7.75 -1.10
C GLY A 304 -5.86 8.34 -1.45
N ARG A 305 -5.12 7.65 -2.33
CA ARG A 305 -3.76 8.01 -2.77
C ARG A 305 -3.65 9.47 -3.20
N GLY A 306 -4.63 9.97 -3.95
CA GLY A 306 -4.65 11.36 -4.43
C GLY A 306 -4.66 12.37 -3.30
N ASN A 307 -5.46 12.14 -2.25
CA ASN A 307 -5.53 13.02 -1.08
C ASN A 307 -4.27 12.93 -0.23
N TYR A 308 -3.74 11.72 0.00
CA TYR A 308 -2.46 11.56 0.71
C TYR A 308 -1.32 12.25 -0.03
N GLN A 309 -1.24 12.11 -1.36
CA GLN A 309 -0.22 12.77 -2.17
C GLN A 309 -0.39 14.29 -2.16
N GLY A 310 -1.63 14.78 -2.29
CA GLY A 310 -1.94 16.21 -2.22
C GLY A 310 -1.50 16.83 -0.89
N PHE A 311 -1.81 16.16 0.22
CA PHE A 311 -1.37 16.61 1.54
C PHE A 311 0.15 16.49 1.71
N ALA A 312 0.76 15.38 1.30
CA ALA A 312 2.21 15.17 1.37
C ALA A 312 2.98 16.26 0.62
N ASN A 313 2.50 16.65 -0.57
CA ASN A 313 3.07 17.73 -1.35
C ASN A 313 2.93 19.08 -0.64
N TYR A 314 1.73 19.39 -0.14
CA TYR A 314 1.48 20.63 0.60
C TYR A 314 2.35 20.74 1.86
N ALA A 315 2.41 19.67 2.66
CA ALA A 315 3.18 19.61 3.90
C ALA A 315 4.69 19.47 3.67
N LYS A 316 5.14 19.28 2.41
CA LYS A 316 6.52 18.96 2.04
C LYS A 316 7.05 17.74 2.81
N ARG A 317 6.22 16.71 2.95
CA ARG A 317 6.48 15.47 3.72
C ARG A 317 6.26 14.24 2.84
N PRO A 318 7.18 13.91 1.92
CA PRO A 318 7.03 12.78 1.00
C PRO A 318 6.99 11.43 1.72
N ASP A 319 7.53 11.35 2.94
CA ASP A 319 7.50 10.17 3.79
C ASP A 319 6.08 9.72 4.19
N ILE A 320 5.08 10.61 4.10
CA ILE A 320 3.65 10.25 4.25
C ILE A 320 3.23 9.22 3.20
N MET A 321 3.81 9.26 1.99
CA MET A 321 3.46 8.33 0.92
C MET A 321 4.07 6.94 1.14
N THR A 322 5.19 6.85 1.85
CA THR A 322 5.83 5.58 2.22
C THR A 322 5.41 5.06 3.60
N ASN A 323 4.90 5.95 4.45
CA ASN A 323 4.42 5.66 5.80
C ASN A 323 3.11 6.41 6.09
N PRO A 324 1.98 6.02 5.45
CA PRO A 324 0.70 6.69 5.64
C PRO A 324 0.16 6.60 7.07
N ASN A 325 0.71 5.71 7.91
CA ASN A 325 0.36 5.60 9.32
C ASN A 325 0.72 6.85 10.14
N LEU A 326 1.61 7.71 9.63
CA LEU A 326 1.92 9.01 10.24
C LEU A 326 0.66 9.85 10.46
N ILE A 327 -0.32 9.81 9.55
CA ILE A 327 -1.58 10.56 9.67
C ILE A 327 -2.42 10.10 10.88
N ALA A 328 -2.24 8.85 11.33
CA ALA A 328 -2.96 8.30 12.49
C ALA A 328 -2.18 8.42 13.81
N THR A 329 -0.87 8.69 13.76
CA THR A 329 0.02 8.57 14.93
C THR A 329 0.74 9.88 15.30
N ASP A 330 0.91 10.79 14.35
CA ASP A 330 1.45 12.12 14.57
C ASP A 330 0.30 13.13 14.65
N ILE A 331 0.08 13.68 15.85
CA ILE A 331 -1.03 14.61 16.12
C ILE A 331 -0.94 15.91 15.32
N ILE A 332 0.29 16.37 15.01
CA ILE A 332 0.51 17.60 14.23
C ILE A 332 0.10 17.33 12.79
N LEU A 333 0.55 16.22 12.23
CA LEU A 333 0.17 15.82 10.88
C LEU A 333 -1.33 15.52 10.78
N ALA A 334 -1.93 14.90 11.80
CA ALA A 334 -3.36 14.63 11.83
C ALA A 334 -4.21 15.92 11.84
N ALA A 335 -3.85 16.90 12.65
CA ALA A 335 -4.53 18.21 12.69
C ALA A 335 -4.40 18.94 11.35
N ARG A 336 -3.17 19.05 10.81
CA ARG A 336 -2.90 19.73 9.53
C ARG A 336 -3.54 19.01 8.35
N ALA A 337 -3.51 17.69 8.29
CA ALA A 337 -4.18 16.90 7.27
C ALA A 337 -5.70 17.12 7.30
N SER A 338 -6.26 17.25 8.50
CA SER A 338 -7.70 17.48 8.68
C SER A 338 -8.13 18.82 8.12
N ALA A 339 -7.44 19.90 8.50
CA ALA A 339 -7.70 21.24 7.99
C ALA A 339 -7.41 21.35 6.47
N TRP A 340 -6.34 20.72 6.00
CA TRP A 340 -6.01 20.65 4.57
C TRP A 340 -7.12 19.99 3.77
N PHE A 341 -7.59 18.82 4.20
CA PHE A 341 -8.66 18.11 3.49
C PHE A 341 -9.96 18.91 3.52
N TRP A 342 -10.29 19.52 4.67
CA TRP A 342 -11.47 20.37 4.81
C TRP A 342 -11.50 21.55 3.84
N LYS A 343 -10.35 22.23 3.63
CA LYS A 343 -10.26 23.43 2.79
C LYS A 343 -9.83 23.21 1.35
N LYS A 344 -8.98 22.23 1.09
CA LYS A 344 -8.32 22.02 -0.22
C LYS A 344 -8.59 20.64 -0.80
N GLY A 345 -8.67 19.61 0.03
CA GLY A 345 -8.91 18.23 -0.41
C GLY A 345 -10.39 17.88 -0.65
N SER A 346 -11.31 18.80 -0.35
CA SER A 346 -12.75 18.57 -0.44
C SER A 346 -13.55 19.87 -0.59
N GLN A 347 -14.86 19.77 -0.80
CA GLN A 347 -15.79 20.92 -0.82
C GLN A 347 -16.45 21.19 0.55
N ALA A 348 -16.00 20.52 1.61
CA ALA A 348 -16.68 20.54 2.90
C ALA A 348 -16.78 21.94 3.51
N SER A 349 -15.68 22.72 3.44
CA SER A 349 -15.68 24.12 3.90
C SER A 349 -16.64 25.01 3.10
N THR A 350 -16.63 24.93 1.76
CA THR A 350 -17.52 25.74 0.91
C THR A 350 -19.00 25.48 1.22
N LEU A 351 -19.35 24.22 1.51
CA LEU A 351 -20.70 23.83 1.89
C LEU A 351 -21.05 24.30 3.31
N ALA A 352 -20.13 24.16 4.26
CA ALA A 352 -20.30 24.62 5.63
C ALA A 352 -20.49 26.14 5.71
N LEU A 353 -19.71 26.92 4.94
CA LEU A 353 -19.85 28.37 4.84
C LEU A 353 -21.27 28.79 4.43
N LYS A 354 -21.90 28.02 3.54
CA LYS A 354 -23.29 28.24 3.10
C LYS A 354 -24.35 27.72 4.09
N GLY A 355 -23.93 27.12 5.21
CA GLY A 355 -24.82 26.45 6.17
C GLY A 355 -25.33 25.09 5.71
N ASP A 356 -24.84 24.54 4.59
CA ASP A 356 -25.23 23.22 4.09
C ASP A 356 -24.44 22.11 4.81
N PHE A 357 -24.70 21.97 6.11
CA PHE A 357 -23.98 21.06 7.00
C PHE A 357 -24.16 19.60 6.63
N ARG A 358 -25.34 19.21 6.11
CA ARG A 358 -25.61 17.86 5.63
C ARG A 358 -24.70 17.50 4.44
N LYS A 359 -24.63 18.36 3.42
CA LYS A 359 -23.73 18.08 2.28
C LYS A 359 -22.27 18.17 2.68
N SER A 360 -21.91 19.11 3.54
CA SER A 360 -20.55 19.21 4.10
C SER A 360 -20.12 17.88 4.76
N ARG A 361 -20.99 17.28 5.58
CA ARG A 361 -20.74 15.98 6.23
C ARG A 361 -20.67 14.82 5.22
N LEU A 362 -21.52 14.82 4.19
CA LEU A 362 -21.46 13.83 3.12
C LEU A 362 -20.09 13.83 2.42
N THR A 363 -19.48 15.01 2.25
CA THR A 363 -18.16 15.13 1.62
C THR A 363 -17.04 14.55 2.49
N VAL A 364 -17.15 14.63 3.82
CA VAL A 364 -16.09 14.16 4.73
C VAL A 364 -16.04 12.64 4.84
N ASN A 365 -17.17 12.00 5.16
CA ASN A 365 -17.19 10.55 5.43
C ASN A 365 -18.48 9.87 4.93
N HIS A 366 -18.97 10.30 3.76
CA HIS A 366 -20.18 9.75 3.11
C HIS A 366 -21.43 9.74 4.01
N GLY A 367 -21.46 10.61 5.04
CA GLY A 367 -22.59 10.74 5.94
C GLY A 367 -22.68 9.70 7.06
N ARG A 368 -21.66 8.89 7.31
CA ARG A 368 -21.62 8.06 8.53
C ARG A 368 -21.78 8.96 9.77
N GLY A 369 -22.63 8.59 10.74
CA GLY A 369 -22.86 9.41 11.94
C GLY A 369 -23.35 10.84 11.66
N MET A 370 -24.22 10.97 10.64
CA MET A 370 -24.79 12.25 10.19
C MET A 370 -25.47 12.99 11.34
N GLU A 371 -26.37 12.33 12.06
CA GLU A 371 -27.21 12.96 13.08
C GLU A 371 -26.38 13.46 14.25
N GLU A 372 -25.44 12.63 14.74
CA GLU A 372 -24.52 13.02 15.81
C GLU A 372 -23.65 14.21 15.39
N THR A 373 -23.14 14.21 14.16
CA THR A 373 -22.32 15.33 13.68
C THR A 373 -23.14 16.61 13.59
N LEU A 374 -24.37 16.57 13.05
CA LEU A 374 -25.26 17.74 13.01
C LEU A 374 -25.59 18.26 14.41
N ASN A 375 -25.78 17.36 15.38
CA ASN A 375 -25.98 17.73 16.78
C ASN A 375 -24.74 18.44 17.35
N PHE A 376 -23.53 17.95 17.08
CA PHE A 376 -22.31 18.65 17.47
C PHE A 376 -22.20 20.03 16.82
N ILE A 377 -22.54 20.17 15.54
CA ILE A 377 -22.55 21.48 14.86
C ILE A 377 -23.45 22.48 15.59
N ASN A 378 -24.69 22.09 15.92
CA ASN A 378 -25.62 22.94 16.65
C ASN A 378 -25.09 23.33 18.04
N ARG A 379 -24.40 22.41 18.72
CA ARG A 379 -23.73 22.69 19.99
C ARG A 379 -22.63 23.74 19.83
N TYR A 380 -21.75 23.60 18.83
CA TYR A 380 -20.73 24.61 18.55
C TYR A 380 -21.33 25.98 18.20
N LEU A 381 -22.37 26.02 17.37
CA LEU A 381 -23.05 27.25 16.96
C LEU A 381 -23.72 27.99 18.12
N SER A 382 -24.17 27.25 19.14
CA SER A 382 -24.79 27.77 20.36
C SER A 382 -23.81 27.97 21.53
N GLY A 383 -22.50 27.80 21.31
CA GLY A 383 -21.47 27.97 22.34
C GLY A 383 -21.38 26.82 23.35
N LYS A 384 -22.03 25.68 23.08
CA LYS A 384 -22.07 24.47 23.92
C LYS A 384 -21.23 23.31 23.36
N GLY A 385 -20.29 23.63 22.46
CA GLY A 385 -19.32 22.68 21.92
C GLY A 385 -18.48 22.04 23.03
N SER A 386 -17.89 20.87 22.78
CA SER A 386 -17.03 20.21 23.77
C SER A 386 -15.68 20.91 23.97
N ILE A 387 -15.32 21.78 23.03
CA ILE A 387 -14.24 22.78 23.12
C ILE A 387 -14.78 24.15 22.64
N PRO A 388 -14.12 25.28 22.97
CA PRO A 388 -14.53 26.60 22.49
C PRO A 388 -14.57 26.70 20.96
N LEU A 389 -15.52 27.46 20.41
CA LEU A 389 -15.53 27.69 18.96
C LEU A 389 -14.34 28.54 18.52
N TYR A 390 -13.96 29.51 19.35
CA TYR A 390 -12.83 30.42 19.18
C TYR A 390 -11.85 30.24 20.33
N ARG A 391 -10.57 30.41 20.04
CA ARG A 391 -9.51 30.39 21.03
C ARG A 391 -8.67 31.65 20.89
#